data_AF-A0A556QEH3-F1
#
_entry.id   AF-A0A556QEH3-F1
#
_cell.length_a   1.000
_cell.length_b   1.000
_cell.length_c   1.000
_cell.angle_alpha   90.00
_cell.angle_beta   90.00
_cell.angle_gamma   90.00
#
_symmetry.space_group_name_H-M   'P 1'
#
loop_
_entity.id
_entity.type
_entity.pdbx_description
1 polymer ?
#
loop_
_entity_poly.entity_id
_entity_poly.type
_entity_poly.pdbx_seq_one_letter_code
_entity_poly.pdbx_strand_id
1 'polypeptide(L)'
;MKTRTTRAKAIPRSASRVSAPVIELSWSHFGISYRVGTWPDVVLERLIGDRWEPVAISEGLLASGSVQLDTPAWRRYLDFVPAGERMFLEKFRFGRLGALLIVANCPGMLADLDETPALVSFLAAHDELRGTGELRWDEVAAVHERGGVFAVLEWLGLPASRQTLAILRNLVDPDVPRRLLEPLRALLWRPEATMVLERSPELTDRQLARYCHALAA
;
A
#
# COMPACT_ATOMS: atom_id res chain seq x y z
N MET A 1 26.95 -52.97 -56.88
CA MET A 1 27.12 -51.65 -56.23
C MET A 1 25.75 -51.18 -55.73
N LYS A 2 25.51 -51.21 -54.42
CA LYS A 2 24.26 -50.75 -53.79
C LYS A 2 24.53 -49.39 -53.13
N THR A 3 23.86 -48.35 -53.59
CA THR A 3 23.88 -47.00 -53.02
C THR A 3 23.01 -46.97 -51.75
N ARG A 4 23.59 -46.46 -50.66
CA ARG A 4 22.97 -46.39 -49.33
C ARG A 4 22.59 -44.92 -49.08
N THR A 5 21.30 -44.62 -49.08
CA THR A 5 20.77 -43.26 -48.83
C THR A 5 20.68 -43.02 -47.32
N THR A 6 21.47 -42.10 -46.80
CA THR A 6 21.45 -41.67 -45.39
C THR A 6 20.34 -40.63 -45.19
N ARG A 7 19.30 -40.99 -44.42
CA ARG A 7 18.17 -40.12 -44.08
C ARG A 7 18.58 -39.21 -42.91
N ALA A 8 18.66 -37.91 -43.14
CA ALA A 8 18.96 -36.92 -42.10
C ALA A 8 17.81 -36.87 -41.07
N LYS A 9 18.19 -36.98 -39.80
CA LYS A 9 17.28 -36.96 -38.65
C LYS A 9 16.97 -35.50 -38.31
N ALA A 10 15.73 -35.07 -38.54
CA ALA A 10 15.28 -33.73 -38.18
C ALA A 10 15.29 -33.55 -36.66
N ILE A 11 15.99 -32.51 -36.19
CA ILE A 11 16.03 -32.10 -34.79
C ILE A 11 14.71 -31.33 -34.53
N PRO A 12 13.87 -31.75 -33.58
CA PRO A 12 12.67 -31.00 -33.25
C PRO A 12 13.07 -29.66 -32.63
N ARG A 13 12.67 -28.56 -33.29
CA ARG A 13 12.78 -27.21 -32.75
C ARG A 13 11.92 -27.16 -31.48
N SER A 14 12.61 -27.03 -30.33
CA SER A 14 11.98 -26.75 -29.04
C SER A 14 11.06 -25.55 -29.20
N ALA A 15 9.76 -25.77 -29.07
CA ALA A 15 8.80 -24.69 -28.96
C ALA A 15 9.07 -24.01 -27.62
N SER A 16 9.60 -22.78 -27.65
CA SER A 16 9.64 -21.95 -26.46
C SER A 16 8.19 -21.81 -25.99
N ARG A 17 7.85 -22.41 -24.84
CA ARG A 17 6.64 -22.06 -24.13
C ARG A 17 6.73 -20.57 -23.87
N VAL A 18 5.91 -19.78 -24.57
CA VAL A 18 5.67 -18.39 -24.21
C VAL A 18 5.01 -18.48 -22.84
N SER A 19 5.82 -18.38 -21.79
CA SER A 19 5.29 -18.16 -20.45
C SER A 19 4.50 -16.87 -20.55
N ALA A 20 3.24 -16.90 -20.14
CA ALA A 20 2.51 -15.66 -19.91
C ALA A 20 3.42 -14.76 -19.04
N PRO A 21 3.51 -13.46 -19.34
CA PRO A 21 4.32 -12.55 -18.53
C PRO A 21 3.80 -12.63 -17.09
N VAL A 22 4.68 -12.97 -16.15
CA VAL A 22 4.37 -12.84 -14.72
C VAL A 22 4.31 -11.35 -14.44
N ILE A 23 3.14 -10.88 -14.02
CA ILE A 23 2.88 -9.45 -13.82
C ILE A 23 3.07 -9.17 -12.34
N GLU A 24 4.32 -8.88 -12.00
CA GLU A 24 4.76 -8.60 -10.64
C GLU A 24 5.39 -7.20 -10.59
N LEU A 25 5.28 -6.54 -9.44
CA LEU A 25 6.10 -5.39 -9.12
C LEU A 25 7.35 -5.92 -8.42
N SER A 26 8.54 -5.57 -8.88
CA SER A 26 9.80 -6.05 -8.30
C SER A 26 10.78 -4.90 -8.08
N TRP A 27 11.51 -4.93 -6.97
CA TRP A 27 12.58 -3.98 -6.66
C TRP A 27 13.66 -4.62 -5.78
N SER A 28 14.72 -3.90 -5.45
CA SER A 28 15.81 -4.41 -4.59
C SER A 28 16.07 -3.49 -3.39
N HIS A 29 16.17 -4.04 -2.19
CA HIS A 29 16.48 -3.26 -0.99
C HIS A 29 17.57 -3.96 -0.19
N PHE A 30 18.67 -3.24 0.10
CA PHE A 30 19.88 -3.79 0.72
C PHE A 30 20.42 -5.08 0.05
N GLY A 31 20.37 -5.14 -1.28
CA GLY A 31 20.84 -6.30 -2.05
C GLY A 31 19.89 -7.50 -2.04
N ILE A 32 18.75 -7.41 -1.37
CA ILE A 32 17.69 -8.43 -1.38
C ILE A 32 16.65 -8.03 -2.42
N SER A 33 16.22 -8.99 -3.24
CA SER A 33 15.14 -8.76 -4.21
C SER A 33 13.79 -8.98 -3.54
N TYR A 34 12.87 -8.07 -3.80
CA TYR A 34 11.50 -8.10 -3.32
C TYR A 34 10.54 -8.05 -4.49
N ARG A 35 9.36 -8.65 -4.30
CA ARG A 35 8.28 -8.53 -5.26
C ARG A 35 6.91 -8.50 -4.60
N VAL A 36 5.95 -8.01 -5.34
CA VAL A 36 4.52 -8.11 -5.06
C VAL A 36 3.91 -9.03 -6.09
N GLY A 37 3.19 -10.04 -5.61
CA GLY A 37 2.46 -11.00 -6.44
C GLY A 37 1.38 -10.37 -7.32
N THR A 38 0.80 -11.19 -8.19
CA THR A 38 -0.27 -10.80 -9.10
C THR A 38 -1.57 -10.55 -8.35
N TRP A 39 -2.34 -9.55 -8.78
CA TRP A 39 -3.72 -9.38 -8.34
C TRP A 39 -4.58 -10.62 -8.67
N PRO A 40 -5.55 -11.04 -7.81
CA PRO A 40 -5.90 -10.48 -6.50
C PRO A 40 -5.08 -11.04 -5.32
N ASP A 41 -4.28 -12.07 -5.55
CA ASP A 41 -3.47 -12.76 -4.53
C ASP A 41 -2.18 -11.99 -4.22
N VAL A 42 -2.32 -10.74 -3.82
CA VAL A 42 -1.20 -9.81 -3.60
C VAL A 42 -0.45 -10.18 -2.32
N VAL A 43 0.66 -10.88 -2.49
CA VAL A 43 1.59 -11.22 -1.41
C VAL A 43 2.91 -10.48 -1.63
N LEU A 44 3.45 -9.90 -0.56
CA LEU A 44 4.81 -9.35 -0.57
C LEU A 44 5.82 -10.44 -0.23
N GLU A 45 6.78 -10.63 -1.12
CA GLU A 45 7.76 -11.72 -1.02
C GLU A 45 9.19 -11.19 -1.16
N ARG A 46 10.14 -11.91 -0.57
CA ARG A 46 11.58 -11.71 -0.75
C ARG A 46 12.21 -12.94 -1.40
N LEU A 47 13.27 -12.74 -2.19
CA LEU A 47 14.01 -13.83 -2.80
C LEU A 47 15.04 -14.40 -1.80
N ILE A 48 14.92 -15.68 -1.48
CA ILE A 48 15.88 -16.45 -0.67
C ILE A 48 16.37 -17.62 -1.54
N GLY A 49 17.64 -17.54 -1.96
CA GLY A 49 18.19 -18.49 -2.92
C GLY A 49 17.49 -18.37 -4.27
N ASP A 50 16.72 -19.40 -4.65
CA ASP A 50 15.92 -19.47 -5.87
C ASP A 50 14.40 -19.42 -5.60
N ARG A 51 13.99 -19.16 -4.35
CA ARG A 51 12.59 -19.18 -3.92
C ARG A 51 12.13 -17.83 -3.41
N TRP A 52 10.90 -17.50 -3.76
CA TRP A 52 10.18 -16.37 -3.19
C TRP A 52 9.45 -16.84 -1.94
N GLU A 53 9.67 -16.13 -0.84
CA GLU A 53 9.03 -16.41 0.44
C GLU A 53 8.34 -15.15 0.97
N PRO A 54 7.14 -15.29 1.58
CA PRO A 54 6.46 -14.18 2.23
C PRO A 54 7.37 -13.48 3.23
N VAL A 55 7.28 -12.15 3.29
CA VAL A 55 8.07 -11.34 4.20
C VAL A 55 7.19 -10.48 5.09
N ALA A 56 7.58 -10.33 6.35
CA ALA A 56 7.00 -9.31 7.21
C ALA A 56 7.21 -7.94 6.57
N ILE A 57 6.11 -7.26 6.29
CA ILE A 57 6.13 -5.95 5.66
C ILE A 57 6.57 -4.95 6.72
N SER A 58 7.57 -4.14 6.39
CA SER A 58 8.04 -3.04 7.22
C SER A 58 7.97 -1.73 6.45
N GLU A 59 8.00 -0.61 7.17
CA GLU A 59 8.00 0.70 6.52
C GLU A 59 9.20 0.88 5.58
N GLY A 60 10.41 0.51 6.02
CA GLY A 60 11.61 0.69 5.20
C GLY A 60 11.50 -0.06 3.88
N LEU A 61 10.82 -1.21 3.91
CA LEU A 61 10.52 -1.99 2.72
C LEU A 61 9.52 -1.27 1.80
N LEU A 62 8.41 -0.76 2.34
CA LEU A 62 7.42 0.00 1.54
C LEU A 62 8.02 1.27 0.94
N ALA A 63 8.80 2.02 1.72
CA ALA A 63 9.50 3.22 1.28
C ALA A 63 10.53 2.90 0.18
N SER A 64 11.23 1.77 0.30
CA SER A 64 12.18 1.35 -0.75
C SER A 64 11.48 1.02 -2.07
N GLY A 65 10.29 0.40 -2.00
CA GLY A 65 9.48 0.08 -3.16
C GLY A 65 8.90 1.32 -3.82
N SER A 66 8.40 2.29 -3.03
CA SER A 66 7.83 3.53 -3.57
C SER A 66 8.82 4.39 -4.33
N VAL A 67 10.11 4.32 -3.98
CA VAL A 67 11.20 5.02 -4.69
C VAL A 67 11.62 4.30 -5.97
N GLN A 68 11.64 2.97 -5.97
CA GLN A 68 12.18 2.17 -7.08
C GLN A 68 11.15 1.75 -8.12
N LEU A 69 9.90 1.61 -7.74
CA LEU A 69 8.83 1.21 -8.66
C LEU A 69 8.45 2.40 -9.54
N ASP A 70 8.80 2.28 -10.81
CA ASP A 70 8.58 3.33 -11.80
C ASP A 70 7.15 3.32 -12.39
N THR A 71 6.80 4.39 -13.09
CA THR A 71 5.50 4.51 -13.76
C THR A 71 5.23 3.38 -14.76
N PRO A 72 6.19 2.93 -15.60
CA PRO A 72 6.00 1.77 -16.46
C PRO A 72 5.66 0.46 -15.73
N ALA A 73 6.33 0.14 -14.62
CA ALA A 73 6.03 -1.04 -13.81
C ALA A 73 4.61 -0.96 -13.25
N TRP A 74 4.24 0.18 -12.66
CA TRP A 74 2.90 0.40 -12.16
C TRP A 74 1.84 0.31 -13.25
N ARG A 75 2.04 0.91 -14.43
CA ARG A 75 1.08 0.86 -15.52
C ARG A 75 0.79 -0.59 -15.94
N ARG A 76 1.84 -1.38 -16.16
CA ARG A 76 1.70 -2.80 -16.54
C ARG A 76 0.97 -3.61 -15.47
N TYR A 77 1.21 -3.32 -14.19
CA TYR A 77 0.53 -3.99 -13.09
C TYR A 77 -0.95 -3.60 -13.01
N LEU A 78 -1.24 -2.30 -13.09
CA LEU A 78 -2.59 -1.74 -12.97
C LEU A 78 -3.52 -2.12 -14.14
N ASP A 79 -2.98 -2.52 -15.29
CA ASP A 79 -3.78 -3.06 -16.41
C ASP A 79 -4.58 -4.33 -16.04
N PHE A 80 -4.21 -5.01 -14.95
CA PHE A 80 -4.83 -6.24 -14.46
C PHE A 80 -5.65 -6.03 -13.18
N VAL A 81 -5.63 -4.81 -12.64
CA VAL A 81 -6.41 -4.43 -11.46
C VAL A 81 -7.78 -3.91 -11.94
N PRO A 82 -8.91 -4.31 -11.29
CA PRO A 82 -10.21 -3.83 -11.69
C PRO A 82 -10.32 -2.30 -11.56
N ALA A 83 -11.25 -1.72 -12.33
CA ALA A 83 -11.26 -0.28 -12.56
C ALA A 83 -11.42 0.56 -11.28
N GLY A 84 -12.20 0.09 -10.31
CA GLY A 84 -12.44 0.80 -9.05
C GLY A 84 -11.18 0.88 -8.18
N GLU A 85 -10.54 -0.26 -7.96
CA GLU A 85 -9.29 -0.39 -7.21
C GLU A 85 -8.16 0.36 -7.92
N ARG A 86 -8.09 0.29 -9.26
CA ARG A 86 -7.12 1.07 -10.03
C ARG A 86 -7.29 2.58 -9.80
N MET A 87 -8.51 3.10 -9.93
CA MET A 87 -8.79 4.52 -9.71
C MET A 87 -8.41 4.95 -8.30
N PHE A 88 -8.67 4.10 -7.30
CA PHE A 88 -8.24 4.34 -5.93
C PHE A 88 -6.72 4.38 -5.80
N LEU A 89 -6.00 3.39 -6.36
CA LEU A 89 -4.53 3.32 -6.28
C LEU A 89 -3.83 4.48 -6.99
N GLU A 90 -4.43 5.02 -8.05
CA GLU A 90 -3.91 6.16 -8.80
C GLU A 90 -3.95 7.48 -8.00
N LYS A 91 -4.75 7.56 -6.93
CA LYS A 91 -4.74 8.70 -6.00
C LYS A 91 -3.41 8.85 -5.26
N PHE A 92 -2.67 7.75 -5.08
CA PHE A 92 -1.44 7.71 -4.31
C PHE A 92 -0.22 7.74 -5.22
N ARG A 93 0.84 8.43 -4.79
CA ARG A 93 2.16 8.40 -5.41
C ARG A 93 3.13 7.57 -4.59
N PHE A 94 3.32 7.93 -3.32
CA PHE A 94 4.29 7.28 -2.43
C PHE A 94 3.67 6.15 -1.61
N GLY A 95 2.41 6.32 -1.18
CA GLY A 95 1.63 5.35 -0.41
C GLY A 95 0.98 4.26 -1.25
N ARG A 96 1.14 4.27 -2.58
CA ARG A 96 0.45 3.36 -3.51
C ARG A 96 0.68 1.89 -3.19
N LEU A 97 1.90 1.52 -2.80
CA LEU A 97 2.21 0.14 -2.42
C LEU A 97 1.46 -0.29 -1.15
N GLY A 98 1.38 0.59 -0.15
CA GLY A 98 0.57 0.35 1.06
C GLY A 98 -0.92 0.25 0.73
N ALA A 99 -1.42 1.17 -0.11
CA ALA A 99 -2.80 1.15 -0.61
C ALA A 99 -3.13 -0.18 -1.31
N LEU A 100 -2.25 -0.69 -2.17
CA LEU A 100 -2.39 -1.97 -2.86
C LEU A 100 -2.51 -3.14 -1.88
N LEU A 101 -1.64 -3.19 -0.88
CA LEU A 101 -1.67 -4.24 0.14
C LEU A 101 -2.97 -4.18 0.96
N ILE A 102 -3.44 -2.98 1.32
CA ILE A 102 -4.69 -2.81 2.05
C ILE A 102 -5.88 -3.29 1.22
N VAL A 103 -6.04 -2.86 -0.04
CA VAL A 103 -7.22 -3.24 -0.83
C VAL A 103 -7.22 -4.72 -1.23
N ALA A 104 -6.06 -5.35 -1.33
CA ALA A 104 -5.97 -6.79 -1.57
C ALA A 104 -6.31 -7.62 -0.33
N ASN A 105 -5.87 -7.20 0.86
CA ASN A 105 -6.09 -7.96 2.10
C ASN A 105 -7.38 -7.55 2.84
N CYS A 106 -7.89 -6.34 2.61
CA CYS A 106 -9.06 -5.76 3.26
C CYS A 106 -10.01 -5.12 2.21
N PRO A 107 -10.52 -5.88 1.23
CA PRO A 107 -11.30 -5.31 0.11
C PRO A 107 -12.57 -4.59 0.57
N GLY A 108 -13.17 -5.02 1.69
CA GLY A 108 -14.33 -4.36 2.29
C GLY A 108 -14.11 -2.90 2.70
N MET A 109 -12.85 -2.48 2.89
CA MET A 109 -12.50 -1.11 3.29
C MET A 109 -12.43 -0.13 2.12
N LEU A 110 -12.50 -0.60 0.87
CA LEU A 110 -12.27 0.25 -0.30
C LEU A 110 -13.18 1.48 -0.31
N ALA A 111 -14.47 1.33 -0.01
CA ALA A 111 -15.41 2.46 -0.01
C ALA A 111 -15.04 3.53 1.04
N ASP A 112 -14.75 3.11 2.27
CA ASP A 112 -14.37 4.02 3.36
C ASP A 112 -13.04 4.73 3.07
N LEU A 113 -12.08 4.02 2.46
CA LEU A 113 -10.78 4.57 2.07
C LEU A 113 -10.87 5.46 0.83
N ASP A 114 -11.79 5.20 -0.09
CA ASP A 114 -12.02 6.08 -1.23
C ASP A 114 -12.57 7.43 -0.77
N GLU A 115 -13.46 7.41 0.23
CA GLU A 115 -13.98 8.60 0.90
C GLU A 115 -12.92 9.30 1.76
N THR A 116 -12.05 8.57 2.45
CA THR A 116 -11.00 9.13 3.33
C THR A 116 -9.60 8.58 3.00
N PRO A 117 -8.99 8.98 1.85
CA PRO A 117 -7.74 8.39 1.37
C PRO A 117 -6.54 8.53 2.31
N ALA A 118 -6.48 9.63 3.07
CA ALA A 118 -5.41 9.88 4.04
C ALA A 118 -5.32 8.81 5.15
N LEU A 119 -6.39 8.04 5.39
CA LEU A 119 -6.38 6.94 6.35
C LEU A 119 -5.44 5.79 5.92
N VAL A 120 -5.15 5.66 4.62
CA VAL A 120 -4.18 4.68 4.10
C VAL A 120 -2.82 4.84 4.75
N SER A 121 -2.32 6.07 4.96
CA SER A 121 -1.01 6.27 5.58
C SER A 121 -0.96 5.78 7.03
N PHE A 122 -2.06 5.90 7.78
CA PHE A 122 -2.15 5.35 9.13
C PHE A 122 -2.23 3.82 9.13
N LEU A 123 -3.01 3.25 8.21
CA LEU A 123 -3.10 1.80 8.05
C LEU A 123 -1.78 1.21 7.54
N ALA A 124 -1.06 1.86 6.64
CA ALA A 124 0.22 1.38 6.15
C ALA A 124 1.34 1.43 7.22
N ALA A 125 1.16 2.21 8.29
CA ALA A 125 2.09 2.36 9.40
C ALA A 125 1.53 1.80 10.72
N HIS A 126 0.50 0.94 10.67
CA HIS A 126 -0.19 0.50 11.88
C HIS A 126 0.71 -0.32 12.82
N ASP A 127 1.68 -1.06 12.27
CA ASP A 127 2.65 -1.84 13.04
C ASP A 127 3.47 -0.97 14.00
N GLU A 128 3.93 0.18 13.51
CA GLU A 128 4.68 1.17 14.29
C GLU A 128 3.77 1.89 15.28
N LEU A 129 2.61 2.38 14.82
CA LEU A 129 1.66 3.14 15.66
C LEU A 129 1.13 2.31 16.83
N ARG A 130 1.12 0.98 16.68
CA ARG A 130 0.68 0.00 17.68
C ARG A 130 1.84 -0.68 18.42
N GLY A 131 3.07 -0.58 17.93
CA GLY A 131 4.24 -1.28 18.47
C GLY A 131 4.18 -2.80 18.32
N THR A 132 3.48 -3.33 17.30
CA THR A 132 3.35 -4.79 17.08
C THR A 132 4.53 -5.38 16.30
N GLY A 133 5.26 -4.56 15.55
CA GLY A 133 6.43 -4.97 14.77
C GLY A 133 6.13 -5.75 13.48
N GLU A 134 4.85 -6.00 13.19
CA GLU A 134 4.37 -6.70 12.00
C GLU A 134 3.03 -6.10 11.54
N LEU A 135 2.82 -6.02 10.22
CA LEU A 135 1.52 -5.66 9.65
C LEU A 135 0.54 -6.84 9.75
N ARG A 136 -0.62 -6.60 10.35
CA ARG A 136 -1.66 -7.58 10.67
C ARG A 136 -2.95 -7.27 9.90
N TRP A 137 -2.91 -7.46 8.58
CA TRP A 137 -4.05 -7.15 7.73
C TRP A 137 -5.30 -7.96 8.08
N ASP A 138 -5.15 -9.22 8.49
CA ASP A 138 -6.27 -10.04 8.96
C ASP A 138 -6.96 -9.43 10.20
N GLU A 139 -6.18 -8.81 11.10
CA GLU A 139 -6.72 -8.12 12.27
C GLU A 139 -7.47 -6.85 11.86
N VAL A 140 -6.90 -6.07 10.93
CA VAL A 140 -7.54 -4.87 10.36
C VAL A 140 -8.87 -5.23 9.69
N ALA A 141 -8.88 -6.26 8.85
CA ALA A 141 -10.09 -6.75 8.19
C ALA A 141 -11.14 -7.17 9.23
N ALA A 142 -10.75 -7.95 10.24
CA ALA A 142 -11.66 -8.40 11.30
C ALA A 142 -12.20 -7.26 12.17
N VAL A 143 -11.43 -6.19 12.39
CA VAL A 143 -11.89 -4.98 13.09
C VAL A 143 -12.92 -4.22 12.25
N HIS A 144 -12.62 -4.03 10.96
CA HIS A 144 -13.53 -3.37 10.02
C HIS A 144 -14.85 -4.13 9.84
N GLU A 145 -14.81 -5.45 9.69
CA GLU A 145 -16.02 -6.27 9.54
C GLU A 145 -16.97 -6.16 10.75
N ARG A 146 -16.42 -5.99 11.96
CA ARG A 146 -17.22 -5.93 13.20
C ARG A 146 -17.82 -4.56 13.48
N GLY A 147 -17.15 -3.48 13.08
CA GLY A 147 -17.54 -2.13 13.51
C GLY A 147 -17.27 -1.02 12.49
N GLY A 148 -16.97 -1.37 11.25
CA GLY A 148 -16.68 -0.44 10.16
C GLY A 148 -15.48 0.45 10.41
N VAL A 149 -15.42 1.57 9.69
CA VAL A 149 -14.33 2.54 9.77
C VAL A 149 -14.11 3.12 11.18
N PHE A 150 -15.14 3.27 12.00
CA PHE A 150 -14.99 3.82 13.35
C PHE A 150 -14.24 2.87 14.29
N ALA A 151 -14.47 1.56 14.17
CA ALA A 151 -13.68 0.57 14.91
C ALA A 151 -12.21 0.57 14.45
N VAL A 152 -11.96 0.79 13.16
CA VAL A 152 -10.60 0.96 12.63
C VAL A 152 -9.92 2.20 13.20
N LEU A 153 -10.62 3.34 13.28
CA LEU A 153 -10.09 4.55 13.91
C LEU A 153 -9.69 4.30 15.37
N GLU A 154 -10.58 3.69 16.16
CA GLU A 154 -10.30 3.36 17.55
C GLU A 154 -9.09 2.42 17.67
N TRP A 155 -9.04 1.38 16.83
CA TRP A 155 -7.94 0.42 16.81
C TRP A 155 -6.59 1.08 16.49
N LEU A 156 -6.55 2.05 15.56
CA LEU A 156 -5.38 2.88 15.25
C LEU A 156 -5.01 3.90 16.35
N GLY A 157 -5.84 4.04 17.38
CA GLY A 157 -5.67 5.05 18.42
C GLY A 157 -6.05 6.47 17.98
N LEU A 158 -6.94 6.59 16.99
CA LEU A 158 -7.55 7.85 16.57
C LEU A 158 -8.92 8.02 17.25
N PRO A 159 -9.42 9.26 17.43
CA PRO A 159 -10.78 9.45 17.91
C PRO A 159 -11.77 8.88 16.89
N ALA A 160 -12.59 7.91 17.31
CA ALA A 160 -13.63 7.29 16.49
C ALA A 160 -14.82 8.23 16.28
N SER A 161 -14.64 9.27 15.47
CA SER A 161 -15.61 10.35 15.29
C SER A 161 -15.76 10.76 13.83
N ARG A 162 -16.94 11.29 13.48
CA ARG A 162 -17.18 11.90 12.16
C ARG A 162 -16.28 13.12 11.93
N GLN A 163 -15.92 13.84 13.00
CA GLN A 163 -15.03 14.99 12.93
C GLN A 163 -13.62 14.57 12.48
N THR A 164 -13.10 13.46 13.02
CA THR A 164 -11.81 12.88 12.59
C THR A 164 -11.81 12.59 11.10
N LEU A 165 -12.84 11.89 10.60
CA LEU A 165 -12.96 11.60 9.17
C LEU A 165 -13.12 12.88 8.33
N ALA A 166 -13.88 13.87 8.80
CA ALA A 166 -13.99 15.17 8.13
C ALA A 166 -12.63 15.88 8.01
N ILE A 167 -11.85 15.92 9.10
CA ILE A 167 -10.50 16.50 9.07
C ILE A 167 -9.62 15.73 8.09
N LEU A 168 -9.62 14.39 8.14
CA LEU A 168 -8.79 13.56 7.25
C LEU A 168 -9.17 13.73 5.77
N ARG A 169 -10.44 13.96 5.47
CA ARG A 169 -10.93 14.24 4.11
C ARG A 169 -10.50 15.60 3.56
N ASN A 170 -10.23 16.56 4.44
CA ASN A 170 -9.76 17.87 4.03
C ASN A 170 -8.27 17.87 3.65
N LEU A 171 -7.52 16.78 3.86
CA LEU A 171 -6.13 16.69 3.43
C LEU A 171 -6.05 16.69 1.91
N VAL A 172 -5.29 17.62 1.36
CA VAL A 172 -5.13 17.79 -0.09
C VAL A 172 -4.33 16.64 -0.70
N ASP A 173 -3.32 16.17 0.02
CA ASP A 173 -2.49 15.04 -0.40
C ASP A 173 -2.85 13.79 0.42
N PRO A 174 -3.25 12.68 -0.22
CA PRO A 174 -3.52 11.43 0.49
C PRO A 174 -2.24 10.77 1.04
N ASP A 175 -1.07 11.09 0.49
CA ASP A 175 0.24 10.57 0.93
C ASP A 175 0.75 11.32 2.17
N VAL A 176 0.04 11.21 3.30
CA VAL A 176 0.43 11.90 4.54
C VAL A 176 1.86 11.52 4.95
N PRO A 177 2.78 12.49 5.13
CA PRO A 177 4.15 12.20 5.51
C PRO A 177 4.23 11.46 6.86
N ARG A 178 4.98 10.35 6.91
CA ARG A 178 5.11 9.50 8.10
C ARG A 178 5.42 10.28 9.39
N ARG A 179 6.36 11.23 9.32
CA ARG A 179 6.75 12.08 10.46
C ARG A 179 5.60 12.89 11.07
N LEU A 180 4.49 13.03 10.35
CA LEU A 180 3.28 13.73 10.79
C LEU A 180 2.21 12.80 11.34
N LEU A 181 2.31 11.47 11.16
CA LEU A 181 1.26 10.53 11.60
C LEU A 181 1.07 10.55 13.12
N GLU A 182 2.15 10.40 13.90
CA GLU A 182 2.07 10.41 15.35
C GLU A 182 1.68 11.81 15.90
N PRO A 183 2.29 12.92 15.43
CA PRO A 183 1.83 14.26 15.81
C PRO A 183 0.37 14.52 15.45
N LEU A 184 -0.10 14.10 14.27
CA LEU A 184 -1.49 14.25 13.86
C LEU A 184 -2.41 13.38 14.71
N ARG A 185 -2.02 12.14 15.03
CA ARG A 185 -2.76 11.27 15.95
C ARG A 185 -2.97 11.96 17.29
N ALA A 186 -1.91 12.51 17.88
CA ALA A 186 -1.99 13.27 19.14
C ALA A 186 -2.83 14.56 19.01
N LEU A 187 -2.75 15.24 17.85
CA LEU A 187 -3.48 16.46 17.56
C LEU A 187 -4.99 16.23 17.52
N LEU A 188 -5.43 15.13 16.93
CA LEU A 188 -6.85 14.80 16.77
C LEU A 188 -7.56 14.54 18.11
N TRP A 189 -6.82 14.20 19.18
CA TRP A 189 -7.38 14.07 20.53
C TRP A 189 -7.59 15.42 21.24
N ARG A 190 -7.12 16.55 20.68
CA ARG A 190 -7.21 17.87 21.30
C ARG A 190 -8.41 18.66 20.74
N PRO A 191 -9.43 18.99 21.55
CA PRO A 191 -10.63 19.67 21.08
C PRO A 191 -10.37 21.01 20.39
N GLU A 192 -9.41 21.79 20.87
CA GLU A 192 -9.07 23.10 20.31
C GLU A 192 -8.44 22.97 18.92
N ALA A 193 -7.63 21.92 18.73
CA ALA A 193 -6.98 21.66 17.45
C ALA A 193 -7.97 21.14 16.41
N THR A 194 -8.84 20.20 16.77
CA THR A 194 -9.84 19.65 15.84
C THR A 194 -10.79 20.74 15.33
N MET A 195 -11.20 21.68 16.20
CA MET A 195 -12.01 22.83 15.79
C MET A 195 -11.35 23.72 14.74
N VAL A 196 -10.02 23.89 14.78
CA VAL A 196 -9.27 24.70 13.81
C VAL A 196 -9.08 23.94 12.50
N LEU A 197 -8.75 22.65 12.58
CA LEU A 197 -8.55 21.79 11.42
C LEU A 197 -9.84 21.60 10.62
N GLU A 198 -10.97 21.39 11.30
CA GLU A 198 -12.28 21.20 10.67
C GLU A 198 -12.71 22.43 9.85
N ARG A 199 -12.34 23.63 10.29
CA ARG A 199 -12.63 24.88 9.57
C ARG A 199 -11.77 25.11 8.34
N SER A 200 -10.77 24.25 8.11
CA SER A 200 -9.86 24.34 6.97
C SER A 200 -10.28 23.31 5.92
N PRO A 201 -10.96 23.71 4.84
CA PRO A 201 -11.46 22.77 3.82
C PRO A 201 -10.35 22.13 2.98
N GLU A 202 -9.18 22.77 2.93
CA GLU A 202 -7.98 22.28 2.25
C GLU A 202 -6.78 22.37 3.21
N LEU A 203 -6.39 21.22 3.76
CA LEU A 203 -5.25 21.05 4.65
C LEU A 203 -4.05 20.55 3.85
N THR A 204 -3.10 21.43 3.60
CA THR A 204 -1.82 21.08 2.99
C THR A 204 -0.86 20.53 4.05
N ASP A 205 0.13 19.73 3.61
CA ASP A 205 1.23 19.25 4.46
C ASP A 205 1.93 20.36 5.24
N ARG A 206 2.09 21.54 4.63
CA ARG A 206 2.72 22.69 5.27
C ARG A 206 1.87 23.25 6.41
N GLN A 207 0.55 23.31 6.24
CA GLN A 207 -0.36 23.71 7.31
C GLN A 207 -0.37 22.67 8.42
N LEU A 208 -0.48 21.38 8.06
CA LEU A 208 -0.45 20.28 9.01
C LEU A 208 0.82 20.29 9.85
N ALA A 209 1.99 20.40 9.22
CA ALA A 209 3.27 20.49 9.91
C ALA A 209 3.33 21.69 10.86
N ARG A 210 2.78 22.86 10.48
CA ARG A 210 2.72 24.03 11.36
C ARG A 210 1.87 23.75 12.61
N TYR A 211 0.70 23.12 12.46
CA TYR A 211 -0.12 22.75 13.61
C TYR A 211 0.57 21.72 14.51
N CYS A 212 1.20 20.70 13.93
CA CYS A 212 1.97 19.70 14.68
C CYS A 212 3.17 20.32 15.42
N HIS A 213 3.91 21.24 14.79
CA HIS A 213 5.08 21.88 15.41
C HIS A 213 4.73 22.93 16.47
N ALA A 214 3.66 23.71 16.26
CA ALA A 214 3.22 24.72 17.22
C ALA A 214 2.83 24.14 18.59
N LEU A 215 2.69 22.82 18.69
CA LEU A 215 2.29 22.11 19.90
C LEU A 215 3.42 21.30 20.54
N ALA A 216 4.59 21.25 19.90
CA ALA A 216 5.81 20.65 20.43
C ALA A 216 6.74 21.70 21.09
N ALA A 217 6.42 22.98 20.96
CA ALA A 217 7.09 24.13 21.59
C ALA A 217 6.28 24.64 22.78
#